data_AF-A0A382ATJ6-F1
#
_entry.id   AF-A0A382ATJ6-F1
#
_cell.length_a   1.000
_cell.length_b   1.000
_cell.length_c   1.000
_cell.angle_alpha   90.00
_cell.angle_beta   90.00
_cell.angle_gamma   90.00
#
_symmetry.space_group_name_H-M   'P 1'
#
loop_
_entity.id
_entity.type
_entity.pdbx_description
1 polymer ?
#
loop_
_entity_poly.entity_id
_entity_poly.type
_entity_poly.pdbx_seq_one_letter_code
_entity_poly.pdbx_strand_id
1 'polypeptide(L)' 'MRERQEIIRDFIVAELQKRGLSIKDVANRLGKSQGAVQQVVRSWTSTRIIRNELIKIIKVNPWTKFPPQEYKFED' A
#
# COMPACT_ATOMS: atom_id res chain seq x y z
N MET A 1 0.34 -18.42 -7.29
CA MET A 1 -0.15 -17.11 -7.77
C MET A 1 0.08 -16.13 -6.63
N ARG A 2 0.79 -15.00 -6.81
CA ARG A 2 0.95 -14.03 -5.71
C ARG A 2 -0.36 -13.30 -5.51
N GLU A 3 -0.78 -13.13 -4.26
CA GLU A 3 -2.00 -12.38 -3.98
C GLU A 3 -1.78 -10.90 -4.32
N ARG A 4 -2.83 -10.23 -4.83
CA ARG A 4 -2.80 -8.80 -5.18
C ARG A 4 -2.21 -7.92 -4.06
N GLN A 5 -2.50 -8.28 -2.81
CA GLN A 5 -2.03 -7.56 -1.63
C GLN A 5 -0.50 -7.61 -1.49
N GLU A 6 0.12 -8.74 -1.84
CA GLU A 6 1.59 -8.89 -1.83
C GLU A 6 2.24 -8.03 -2.90
N ILE A 7 1.67 -7.99 -4.10
CA ILE A 7 2.16 -7.14 -5.20
C ILE A 7 2.11 -5.65 -4.81
N ILE A 8 0.99 -5.22 -4.23
CA ILE A 8 0.82 -3.84 -3.75
C ILE A 8 1.82 -3.53 -2.63
N ARG A 9 2.04 -4.47 -1.70
CA ARG A 9 3.02 -4.32 -0.62
C ARG A 9 4.43 -4.12 -1.17
N ASP A 10 4.88 -5.04 -2.01
CA ASP A 10 6.24 -5.01 -2.57
C ASP A 10 6.46 -3.71 -3.36
N PHE A 11 5.44 -3.30 -4.12
CA PHE A 11 5.46 -2.04 -4.86
C PHE A 11 5.60 -0.82 -3.95
N ILE A 12 4.80 -0.73 -2.88
CA ILE A 12 4.87 0.38 -1.92
C ILE A 12 6.25 0.42 -1.26
N VAL A 13 6.77 -0.72 -0.82
CA VAL A 13 8.10 -0.81 -0.19
C VAL A 13 9.19 -0.36 -1.15
N ALA A 14 9.16 -0.83 -2.39
CA ALA A 14 10.13 -0.44 -3.41
C ALA A 14 10.08 1.07 -3.71
N GLU A 15 8.88 1.66 -3.82
CA GLU A 15 8.75 3.10 -4.06
C GLU A 15 9.20 3.96 -2.87
N LEU A 16 9.00 3.48 -1.63
CA LEU A 16 9.54 4.12 -0.44
C LEU A 16 11.07 4.06 -0.41
N GLN A 17 11.64 2.89 -0.71
CA GLN A 17 13.10 2.69 -0.77
C GLN A 17 13.77 3.59 -1.80
N LYS A 18 13.18 3.74 -3.00
CA LYS A 18 13.65 4.69 -4.04
C LYS A 18 13.74 6.14 -3.54
N ARG A 19 12.97 6.48 -2.50
CA ARG A 19 12.92 7.81 -1.88
C ARG A 19 13.72 7.89 -0.58
N GLY A 20 14.47 6.84 -0.23
CA GLY A 20 15.22 6.75 1.02
C GLY A 20 14.33 6.68 2.26
N LEU A 21 13.09 6.19 2.13
CA LEU A 21 12.12 6.08 3.21
C LEU A 21 11.84 4.62 3.56
N SER A 22 11.57 4.37 4.83
CA SER A 22 11.06 3.11 5.34
C SER A 22 9.59 3.24 5.77
N ILE A 23 8.94 2.09 6.01
CA ILE A 23 7.59 2.07 6.60
C ILE A 23 7.57 2.73 7.99
N LYS A 24 8.67 2.64 8.74
CA LYS A 24 8.82 3.30 10.04
C LYS A 24 8.80 4.83 9.88
N ASP A 25 9.47 5.36 8.87
CA ASP A 25 9.49 6.81 8.60
C ASP A 25 8.10 7.32 8.22
N VAL A 26 7.37 6.56 7.42
CA VAL A 26 5.97 6.87 7.08
C VAL A 26 5.09 6.86 8.33
N ALA A 27 5.25 5.86 9.20
CA ALA A 27 4.51 5.76 10.45
C ALA A 27 4.79 6.96 11.37
N ASN A 28 6.07 7.34 11.50
CA ASN A 28 6.50 8.50 12.27
C ASN A 28 5.91 9.81 11.73
N ARG A 29 5.95 10.03 10.40
CA ARG A 29 5.35 11.21 9.76
C ARG A 29 3.84 11.32 10.00
N LEU A 30 3.17 10.18 10.10
CA LEU A 30 1.73 10.10 10.33
C LEU A 30 1.33 10.13 11.81
N GLY A 31 2.28 10.07 12.74
CA GLY A 31 1.99 9.86 14.16
C GLY A 31 1.21 8.56 14.41
N LYS A 32 1.50 7.50 13.64
CA LYS A 32 0.83 6.19 13.72
C LYS A 32 1.83 5.09 14.07
N SER A 33 1.31 3.94 14.51
CA SER A 33 2.14 2.76 14.72
C SER A 33 2.57 2.14 13.39
N GLN A 34 3.77 1.56 13.36
CA GLN A 34 4.27 0.81 12.20
C GLN A 34 3.32 -0.34 11.83
N GLY A 35 2.72 -1.00 12.83
CA GLY A 35 1.74 -2.07 12.63
C GLY A 35 0.49 -1.59 11.89
N ALA A 36 -0.03 -0.40 12.21
CA ALA A 36 -1.17 0.18 11.49
C ALA A 36 -0.84 0.43 10.01
N VAL A 37 0.35 0.95 9.71
CA VAL A 37 0.79 1.15 8.33
C VAL A 37 0.95 -0.19 7.59
N GLN A 38 1.53 -1.20 8.24
CA GLN A 38 1.64 -2.55 7.65
C GLN A 38 0.28 -3.20 7.39
N GLN A 39 -0.69 -3.03 8.28
CA GLN A 39 -2.04 -3.54 8.05
C GLN A 39 -2.72 -2.87 6.85
N VAL A 40 -2.55 -1.56 6.68
CA VAL A 40 -3.10 -0.82 5.53
C VAL A 40 -2.51 -1.30 4.21
N VAL A 41 -1.23 -1.65 4.21
CA VAL A 41 -0.58 -2.22 3.03
C VAL A 41 -1.10 -3.64 2.72
N ARG A 42 -1.46 -4.41 3.76
CA ARG A 42 -1.95 -5.79 3.63
C ARG A 42 -3.45 -5.90 3.41
N SER A 43 -4.28 -4.90 3.70
CA SER A 43 -5.74 -5.06 3.64
C SER A 43 -6.45 -3.97 2.83
N TRP A 44 -7.56 -4.34 2.20
CA TRP A 44 -8.51 -3.42 1.57
C TRP A 44 -9.21 -2.52 2.60
N THR A 45 -9.31 -2.93 3.87
CA THR A 45 -9.87 -2.14 4.98
C THR A 45 -8.95 -1.00 5.44
N SER A 46 -8.26 -0.39 4.48
CA SER A 46 -7.27 0.65 4.69
C SER A 46 -7.89 1.87 5.38
N THR A 47 -7.26 2.38 6.44
CA THR A 47 -7.55 3.72 6.93
C THR A 47 -7.26 4.72 5.81
N ARG A 48 -8.29 5.44 5.34
CA ARG A 48 -8.22 6.40 4.23
C ARG A 48 -7.05 7.40 4.37
N ILE A 49 -6.73 7.78 5.60
CA ILE A 49 -5.62 8.70 5.94
C ILE A 49 -4.26 8.09 5.55
N ILE A 50 -3.95 6.88 6.02
CA ILE A 50 -2.67 6.20 5.75
C ILE A 50 -2.53 5.92 4.26
N ARG A 51 -3.63 5.47 3.61
CA ARG A 51 -3.66 5.23 2.16
C ARG A 51 -3.32 6.50 1.37
N ASN A 52 -3.99 7.61 1.68
CA ASN A 52 -3.77 8.87 0.98
C ASN A 52 -2.35 9.39 1.19
N GLU A 53 -1.79 9.23 2.38
CA GLU A 53 -0.41 9.66 2.63
C GLU A 53 0.61 8.80 1.87
N LEU A 54 0.43 7.48 1.84
CA LEU A 54 1.28 6.60 1.03
C LEU A 54 1.26 7.03 -0.44
N ILE A 55 0.06 7.31 -1.00
CA ILE A 55 -0.09 7.80 -2.38
C ILE A 55 0.62 9.14 -2.57
N LYS A 56 0.50 10.08 -1.62
CA LYS A 56 1.19 11.38 -1.68
C LYS A 56 2.71 11.26 -1.66
N ILE A 57 3.25 10.32 -0.90
CA ILE A 57 4.70 10.08 -0.78
C ILE A 57 5.22 9.40 -2.06
N ILE A 58 4.59 8.31 -2.48
CA ILE A 58 5.05 7.51 -3.64
C ILE A 58 4.61 8.11 -4.99
N LYS A 59 3.76 9.14 -4.98
CA LYS A 59 3.26 9.86 -6.16
C LYS A 59 2.50 9.00 -7.18
N VAL A 60 2.05 7.82 -6.75
CA VAL A 60 1.25 6.91 -7.58
C VAL A 60 0.25 6.18 -6.69
N ASN A 61 -0.85 5.71 -7.27
CA ASN A 61 -1.86 4.94 -6.56
C ASN A 61 -1.67 3.43 -6.86
N PRO A 62 -1.12 2.63 -5.91
CA PRO A 62 -0.86 1.21 -6.13
C PRO A 62 -2.16 0.42 -6.34
N TRP A 63 -3.24 0.80 -5.67
CA TRP A 63 -4.50 0.06 -5.72
C TRP A 63 -5.24 0.25 -7.05
N THR A 64 -4.99 1.35 -7.78
CA THR A 64 -5.48 1.54 -9.15
C THR A 64 -4.52 0.96 -10.17
N LYS A 65 -3.21 0.99 -9.90
CA LYS A 65 -2.19 0.38 -10.76
C LYS A 65 -2.34 -1.14 -10.84
N PHE A 66 -2.72 -1.75 -9.72
CA PHE A 66 -3.04 -3.16 -9.61
C PHE A 66 -4.52 -3.28 -9.23
N PRO A 67 -5.46 -3.22 -10.20
CA PRO A 67 -6.88 -3.39 -9.91
C PRO A 67 -7.17 -4.80 -9.37
N PRO A 68 -8.28 -5.02 -8.66
CA PRO A 68 -8.73 -6.38 -8.37
C PRO A 68 -8.89 -7.14 -9.69
N GLN A 69 -8.53 -8.42 -9.70
CA GLN A 69 -8.88 -9.29 -10.82
C GLN A 69 -10.41 -9.28 -10.95
N GLU A 70 -10.94 -8.99 -12.14
CA GLU A 70 -12.37 -9.17 -12.37
C GLU A 70 -12.71 -10.64 -12.13
N TYR A 71 -13.72 -10.87 -11.28
CA TYR A 71 -14.30 -12.20 -11.11
C TYR A 71 -14.97 -12.56 -12.43
N LYS A 72 -14.32 -13.41 -13.22
CA LYS A 72 -14.95 -14.00 -14.40
C LYS A 72 -15.95 -15.01 -13.88
N PHE A 73 -17.24 -14.74 -14.06
CA PHE A 73 -18.24 -15.80 -14.01
C PHE A 73 -17.90 -16.71 -15.19
N GLU A 74 -17.43 -17.92 -14.91
CA GLU A 74 -17.44 -18.99 -15.91
C GLU A 74 -18.92 -19.42 -16.01
N ASP A 75 -19.52 -19.21 -17.19
CA ASP A 75 -20.85 -19.71 -17.56
C ASP A 75 -20.92 -21.25 -17.53
#